data_AF-A0A8J6R5P1-F1
#
_entry.id   AF-A0A8J6R5P1-F1
#
_cell.length_a   1.000
_cell.length_b   1.000
_cell.length_c   1.000
_cell.angle_alpha   90.00
_cell.angle_beta   90.00
_cell.angle_gamma   90.00
#
_symmetry.space_group_name_H-M   'P 1'
#
loop_
_entity.id
_entity.type
_entity.pdbx_description
1 polymer ?
#
loop_
_entity_poly.entity_id
_entity_poly.type
_entity_poly.pdbx_seq_one_letter_code
_entity_poly.pdbx_strand_id
1 'polypeptide(L)'
;MKAFKISGLAALTCLSLAVGQSAQAEMLNLGTASGGQSIKLDTNSIQRNGRGMSWGAAFTYYLGGEQIKTGAHCGLGTWAVDGQTYKPQSQATRNMISVVCSARHIDENKEDTGYMLVFAPPSNVRSSPGGSIKCTLKNMQVVPVYVEPRGDWYSTSACGDGWIHKSQVRAFR
;
A
#
# COMPACT_ATOMS: atom_id res chain seq x y z
N MET A 1 -35.48 -41.81 -53.52
CA MET A 1 -34.03 -41.50 -53.63
C MET A 1 -33.87 -40.07 -54.09
N LYS A 2 -33.36 -39.18 -53.23
CA LYS A 2 -32.50 -38.03 -53.56
C LYS A 2 -32.18 -37.29 -52.26
N ALA A 3 -30.90 -37.33 -51.89
CA ALA A 3 -30.34 -36.53 -50.82
C ALA A 3 -30.19 -35.09 -51.29
N PHE A 4 -30.39 -34.13 -50.39
CA PHE A 4 -29.77 -32.81 -50.50
C PHE A 4 -29.24 -32.40 -49.12
N LYS A 5 -27.91 -32.35 -49.05
CA LYS A 5 -27.15 -31.76 -47.94
C LYS A 5 -27.26 -30.24 -48.07
N ILE A 6 -27.54 -29.54 -46.98
CA ILE A 6 -27.17 -28.13 -46.86
C ILE A 6 -26.37 -27.96 -45.57
N SER A 7 -25.13 -27.55 -45.81
CA SER A 7 -24.05 -27.20 -44.91
C SER A 7 -24.45 -26.13 -43.90
N GLY A 8 -23.75 -26.12 -42.77
CA GLY A 8 -24.04 -25.28 -41.64
C GLY A 8 -23.62 -23.81 -41.79
N LEU A 9 -24.02 -23.02 -40.81
CA LEU A 9 -23.14 -22.07 -40.13
C LEU A 9 -23.83 -21.64 -38.82
N ALA A 10 -23.26 -22.09 -37.71
CA ALA A 10 -23.58 -21.61 -36.38
C ALA A 10 -22.97 -20.21 -36.22
N ALA A 11 -23.81 -19.21 -35.97
CA ALA A 11 -23.35 -17.89 -35.52
C ALA A 11 -23.71 -17.75 -34.04
N LEU A 12 -22.88 -18.30 -33.16
CA LEU A 12 -22.85 -17.88 -31.76
C LEU A 12 -22.12 -16.54 -31.70
N THR A 13 -22.86 -15.44 -31.68
CA THR A 13 -22.32 -14.13 -31.29
C THR A 13 -22.06 -14.16 -29.79
N CYS A 14 -20.82 -14.42 -29.40
CA CYS A 14 -20.33 -14.17 -28.04
C CYS A 14 -20.38 -12.67 -27.78
N LEU A 15 -21.42 -12.24 -27.06
CA LEU A 15 -21.49 -10.91 -26.46
C LEU A 15 -20.47 -10.88 -25.31
N SER A 16 -19.24 -10.48 -25.61
CA SER A 16 -18.21 -10.26 -24.59
C SER A 16 -18.62 -9.07 -23.72
N LEU A 17 -19.18 -9.36 -22.55
CA LEU A 17 -19.28 -8.41 -21.45
C LEU A 17 -17.85 -7.98 -21.08
N ALA A 18 -17.46 -6.79 -21.52
CA ALA A 18 -16.30 -6.11 -20.98
C ALA A 18 -16.62 -5.76 -19.51
N VAL A 19 -16.29 -6.69 -18.60
CA VAL A 19 -16.22 -6.39 -17.18
C VAL A 19 -15.05 -5.43 -17.02
N GLY A 20 -15.33 -4.13 -17.06
CA GLY A 20 -14.38 -3.13 -16.60
C GLY A 20 -13.99 -3.52 -15.18
N GLN A 21 -12.73 -3.90 -14.98
CA GLN A 21 -12.19 -4.06 -13.63
C GLN A 21 -12.37 -2.70 -12.97
N SER A 22 -13.37 -2.58 -12.09
CA SER A 22 -13.43 -1.46 -11.18
C SER A 22 -12.08 -1.43 -10.48
N ALA A 23 -11.47 -0.26 -10.41
CA ALA A 23 -10.26 -0.04 -9.63
C ALA A 23 -10.60 -0.38 -8.17
N GLN A 24 -10.49 -1.66 -7.80
CA GLN A 24 -10.74 -2.09 -6.45
C GLN A 24 -9.68 -1.41 -5.60
N ALA A 25 -10.13 -0.60 -4.63
CA ALA A 25 -9.27 -0.03 -3.62
C ALA A 25 -8.35 -1.14 -3.08
N GLU A 26 -7.03 -0.92 -3.06
CA GLU A 26 -6.14 -1.92 -2.45
C GLU A 26 -6.44 -1.92 -0.94
N MET A 27 -7.14 -2.97 -0.50
CA MET A 27 -7.47 -3.18 0.89
C MET A 27 -6.30 -3.86 1.58
N LEU A 28 -5.42 -3.07 2.18
CA LEU A 28 -4.27 -3.56 2.92
C LEU A 28 -4.71 -4.14 4.28
N ASN A 29 -4.52 -5.45 4.46
CA ASN A 29 -4.73 -6.09 5.76
C ASN A 29 -3.58 -5.75 6.71
N LEU A 30 -3.92 -5.12 7.83
CA LEU A 30 -2.96 -4.65 8.84
C LEU A 30 -2.88 -5.58 10.06
N GLY A 31 -3.75 -6.59 10.15
CA GLY A 31 -3.84 -7.54 11.24
C GLY A 31 -5.02 -7.26 12.17
N THR A 32 -4.88 -7.61 13.44
CA THR A 32 -5.97 -7.56 14.43
C THR A 32 -5.73 -6.45 15.47
N ALA A 33 -6.78 -5.68 15.76
CA ALA A 33 -6.81 -4.67 16.82
C ALA A 33 -6.77 -5.31 18.22
N SER A 34 -6.53 -4.51 19.26
CA SER A 34 -6.57 -4.98 20.65
C SER A 34 -7.94 -5.54 21.06
N GLY A 35 -9.02 -5.05 20.45
CA GLY A 35 -10.39 -5.56 20.64
C GLY A 35 -10.73 -6.82 19.85
N GLY A 36 -9.77 -7.43 19.13
CA GLY A 36 -9.98 -8.68 18.38
C GLY A 36 -10.53 -8.52 16.97
N GLN A 37 -10.95 -7.32 16.56
CA GLN A 37 -11.43 -7.04 15.21
C GLN A 37 -10.27 -6.83 14.23
N SER A 38 -10.44 -7.26 12.97
CA SER A 38 -9.44 -7.03 11.92
C SER A 38 -9.38 -5.55 11.52
N ILE A 39 -8.19 -5.04 11.21
CA ILE A 39 -8.01 -3.71 10.62
C ILE A 39 -7.61 -3.87 9.16
N LYS A 40 -8.35 -3.22 8.26
CA LYS A 40 -7.99 -3.07 6.86
C LYS A 40 -7.90 -1.59 6.49
N LEU A 41 -6.89 -1.21 5.72
CA LEU A 41 -6.70 0.16 5.24
C LEU A 41 -7.04 0.24 3.76
N ASP A 42 -7.84 1.22 3.38
CA ASP A 42 -8.01 1.61 1.98
C ASP A 42 -6.83 2.52 1.62
N THR A 43 -5.83 1.99 0.90
CA THR A 43 -4.60 2.72 0.60
C THR A 43 -4.79 3.84 -0.42
N ASN A 44 -5.83 3.75 -1.25
CA ASN A 44 -6.20 4.79 -2.22
C ASN A 44 -6.89 5.98 -1.55
N SER A 45 -7.52 5.77 -0.40
CA SER A 45 -8.15 6.85 0.37
C SER A 45 -7.17 7.76 1.11
N ILE A 46 -5.88 7.39 1.16
CA ILE A 46 -4.87 8.17 1.88
C ILE A 46 -4.60 9.47 1.14
N GLN A 47 -4.80 10.59 1.81
CA GLN A 47 -4.46 11.90 1.28
C GLN A 47 -2.94 12.04 1.13
N ARG A 48 -2.50 12.09 -0.12
CA ARG A 48 -1.11 12.30 -0.53
C ARG A 48 -0.88 13.79 -0.73
N ASN A 49 -0.10 14.39 0.16
CA ASN A 49 0.13 15.84 0.17
C ASN A 49 1.40 16.23 -0.61
N GLY A 50 2.05 15.27 -1.28
CA GLY A 50 3.29 15.47 -2.03
C GLY A 50 4.39 16.06 -1.14
N ARG A 51 4.94 17.20 -1.57
CA ARG A 51 6.01 17.94 -0.87
C ARG A 51 5.51 18.87 0.24
N GLY A 52 4.20 18.91 0.48
CA GLY A 52 3.60 19.81 1.48
C GLY A 52 4.01 19.44 2.90
N MET A 53 4.23 20.44 3.75
CA MET A 53 4.47 20.27 5.19
C MET A 53 3.16 19.94 5.94
N SER A 54 2.41 18.94 5.46
CA SER A 54 1.21 18.50 6.15
C SER A 54 1.59 17.64 7.36
N TRP A 55 1.11 18.07 8.52
CA TRP A 55 1.26 17.35 9.78
C TRP A 55 0.31 16.15 9.90
N GLY A 56 -0.61 16.00 8.94
CA GLY A 56 -1.60 14.93 8.92
C GLY A 56 -1.95 14.39 7.54
N ALA A 57 -2.81 13.39 7.51
CA ALA A 57 -3.37 12.81 6.29
C ALA A 57 -4.77 12.29 6.58
N ALA A 58 -5.76 12.66 5.75
CA ALA A 58 -7.04 11.98 5.74
C ALA A 58 -6.87 10.55 5.19
N PHE A 59 -7.64 9.60 5.72
CA PHE A 59 -7.65 8.22 5.26
C PHE A 59 -8.93 7.50 5.70
N THR A 60 -9.18 6.34 5.09
CA THR A 60 -10.28 5.44 5.42
C THR A 60 -9.74 4.08 5.83
N TYR A 61 -10.21 3.56 6.96
CA TYR A 61 -9.90 2.20 7.39
C TYR A 61 -11.18 1.48 7.80
N TYR A 62 -11.09 0.16 7.94
CA TYR A 62 -12.18 -0.71 8.35
C TYR A 62 -11.79 -1.44 9.62
N LEU A 63 -12.66 -1.39 10.63
CA LEU A 63 -12.55 -2.17 11.85
C LEU A 63 -13.61 -3.28 11.83
N GLY A 64 -13.16 -4.51 11.62
CA GLY A 64 -14.05 -5.60 11.23
C GLY A 64 -14.68 -5.32 9.86
N GLY A 65 -15.96 -4.93 9.85
CA GLY A 65 -16.71 -4.54 8.66
C GLY A 65 -17.13 -3.07 8.64
N GLU A 66 -16.87 -2.31 9.69
CA GLU A 66 -17.28 -0.91 9.81
C GLU A 66 -16.27 0.01 9.12
N GLN A 67 -16.74 0.85 8.20
CA GLN A 67 -15.93 1.85 7.51
C GLN A 67 -15.79 3.11 8.34
N ILE A 68 -14.56 3.56 8.57
CA ILE A 68 -14.24 4.74 9.38
C ILE A 68 -13.40 5.70 8.55
N LYS A 69 -13.92 6.90 8.30
CA LYS A 69 -13.23 8.02 7.64
C LYS A 69 -12.67 8.94 8.71
N THR A 70 -11.37 9.23 8.65
CA THR A 70 -10.67 9.94 9.74
C THR A 70 -9.43 10.67 9.23
N GLY A 71 -8.77 11.43 10.11
CA GLY A 71 -7.48 12.07 9.88
C GLY A 71 -6.44 11.62 10.90
N ALA A 72 -5.24 11.32 10.40
CA ALA A 72 -4.07 11.06 11.24
C ALA A 72 -3.34 12.37 11.57
N HIS A 73 -2.83 12.49 12.79
CA HIS A 73 -1.81 13.46 13.17
C HIS A 73 -0.44 12.74 13.21
N CYS A 74 0.34 12.90 12.14
CA CYS A 74 1.55 12.13 11.92
C CYS A 74 2.74 12.53 12.79
N GLY A 75 2.78 13.78 13.27
CA GLY A 75 3.78 14.18 14.27
C GLY A 75 3.55 13.55 15.65
N LEU A 76 2.30 13.25 16.01
CA LEU A 76 1.94 12.67 17.31
C LEU A 76 1.69 11.15 17.23
N GLY A 77 1.58 10.60 16.03
CA GLY A 77 1.23 9.19 15.83
C GLY A 77 -0.19 8.86 16.30
N THR A 78 -1.12 9.79 16.16
CA THR A 78 -2.53 9.65 16.59
C THR A 78 -3.50 9.80 15.43
N TRP A 79 -4.77 9.46 15.65
CA TRP A 79 -5.87 9.78 14.74
C TRP A 79 -7.12 10.13 15.54
N ALA A 80 -8.10 10.78 14.90
CA ALA A 80 -9.32 11.22 15.58
C ALA A 80 -10.60 10.69 14.92
N VAL A 81 -11.48 10.07 15.70
CA VAL A 81 -12.80 9.58 15.25
C VAL A 81 -13.85 10.26 16.13
N ASP A 82 -14.82 10.95 15.52
CA ASP A 82 -15.91 11.64 16.20
C ASP A 82 -15.47 12.53 17.38
N GLY A 83 -14.38 13.28 17.17
CA GLY A 83 -13.81 14.19 18.16
C GLY A 83 -12.94 13.53 19.24
N GLN A 84 -12.85 12.19 19.27
CA GLN A 84 -11.99 11.47 20.20
C GLN A 84 -10.64 11.11 19.56
N THR A 85 -9.55 11.33 20.28
CA THR A 85 -8.18 11.03 19.82
C THR A 85 -7.72 9.68 20.31
N TYR A 86 -7.16 8.88 19.39
CA TYR A 86 -6.68 7.53 19.65
C TYR A 86 -5.17 7.42 19.41
N LYS A 87 -4.54 6.53 20.19
CA LYS A 87 -3.13 6.13 20.07
C LYS A 87 -3.05 4.64 19.74
N PRO A 88 -2.03 4.18 18.99
CA PRO A 88 -1.89 2.76 18.68
C PRO A 88 -1.83 1.87 19.93
N GLN A 89 -2.74 0.90 20.03
CA GLN A 89 -2.81 -0.08 21.13
C GLN A 89 -2.41 -1.50 20.70
N SER A 90 -2.26 -1.73 19.40
CA SER A 90 -1.92 -3.03 18.80
C SER A 90 -0.91 -2.84 17.66
N GLN A 91 -0.27 -3.94 17.22
CA GLN A 91 0.60 -3.88 16.05
C GLN A 91 -0.17 -3.45 14.79
N ALA A 92 -1.44 -3.85 14.66
CA ALA A 92 -2.28 -3.44 13.54
C ALA A 92 -2.50 -1.92 13.51
N THR A 93 -2.83 -1.29 14.64
CA THR A 93 -2.96 0.17 14.72
C THR A 93 -1.62 0.90 14.56
N ARG A 94 -0.50 0.30 14.96
CA ARG A 94 0.85 0.86 14.71
C ARG A 94 1.18 0.84 13.22
N ASN A 95 0.92 -0.30 12.55
CA ASN A 95 1.09 -0.44 11.11
C ASN A 95 0.18 0.54 10.36
N MET A 96 -1.09 0.68 10.77
CA MET A 96 -2.04 1.63 10.18
C MET A 96 -1.47 3.05 10.12
N ILE A 97 -1.09 3.60 11.27
CA ILE A 97 -0.58 4.96 11.36
C ILE A 97 0.77 5.10 10.66
N SER A 98 1.63 4.10 10.76
CA SER A 98 2.93 4.10 10.08
C SER A 98 2.78 4.14 8.56
N VAL A 99 1.87 3.33 7.97
CA VAL A 99 1.58 3.33 6.53
C VAL A 99 0.96 4.66 6.10
N VAL A 100 -0.10 5.13 6.78
CA VAL A 100 -0.76 6.41 6.45
C VAL A 100 0.23 7.56 6.48
N CYS A 101 1.04 7.65 7.53
CA CYS A 101 1.94 8.77 7.71
C CYS A 101 3.16 8.73 6.80
N SER A 102 3.64 7.55 6.39
CA SER A 102 4.70 7.45 5.39
C SER A 102 4.17 7.73 3.97
N ALA A 103 2.97 7.23 3.65
CA ALA A 103 2.32 7.43 2.35
C ALA A 103 1.93 8.89 2.07
N ARG A 104 1.73 9.72 3.11
CA ARG A 104 1.36 11.14 2.92
C ARG A 104 2.35 11.94 2.07
N HIS A 105 3.61 11.49 2.03
CA HIS A 105 4.73 12.14 1.30
C HIS A 105 4.95 11.57 -0.10
N ILE A 106 4.04 10.72 -0.58
CA ILE A 106 4.06 10.27 -1.97
C ILE A 106 3.84 11.49 -2.87
N ASP A 107 4.82 11.73 -3.74
CA ASP A 107 4.80 12.71 -4.81
C ASP A 107 4.66 11.93 -6.11
N GLU A 108 3.43 11.79 -6.61
CA GLU A 108 3.12 11.00 -7.81
C GLU A 108 3.76 11.58 -9.08
N ASN A 109 4.21 12.84 -9.04
CA ASN A 109 4.89 13.51 -10.14
C ASN A 109 6.41 13.35 -10.08
N LYS A 110 6.94 12.64 -9.08
CA LYS A 110 8.38 12.46 -8.94
C LYS A 110 8.89 11.40 -9.91
N GLU A 111 9.59 11.86 -10.93
CA GLU A 111 10.26 11.01 -11.91
C GLU A 111 11.27 10.06 -11.24
N ASP A 112 11.47 8.91 -11.89
CA ASP A 112 12.36 7.82 -11.49
C ASP A 112 12.21 7.30 -10.05
N THR A 113 11.11 7.64 -9.38
CA THR A 113 10.83 7.21 -8.01
C THR A 113 9.58 6.34 -7.96
N GLY A 114 9.75 5.10 -7.55
CA GLY A 114 8.65 4.22 -7.15
C GLY A 114 8.38 4.32 -5.65
N TYR A 115 7.20 3.88 -5.23
CA TYR A 115 6.85 3.77 -3.81
C TYR A 115 6.51 2.32 -3.47
N MET A 116 7.18 1.79 -2.44
CA MET A 116 7.03 0.40 -2.03
C MET A 116 6.62 0.27 -0.58
N LEU A 117 5.73 -0.67 -0.31
CA LEU A 117 5.32 -1.06 1.03
C LEU A 117 6.32 -2.07 1.60
N VAL A 118 6.95 -1.71 2.71
CA VAL A 118 7.64 -2.65 3.60
C VAL A 118 6.59 -3.47 4.32
N PHE A 119 6.29 -4.68 3.82
CA PHE A 119 5.13 -5.44 4.28
C PHE A 119 5.43 -6.44 5.41
N ALA A 120 6.70 -6.79 5.63
CA ALA A 120 7.13 -7.76 6.62
C ALA A 120 8.31 -7.22 7.47
N PRO A 121 8.10 -6.18 8.29
CA PRO A 121 9.12 -5.74 9.23
C PRO A 121 9.45 -6.84 10.28
N PRO A 122 10.69 -6.90 10.81
CA PRO A 122 11.80 -5.99 10.55
C PRO A 122 12.41 -6.19 9.15
N SER A 123 12.68 -5.09 8.46
CA SER A 123 13.31 -5.08 7.12
C SER A 123 14.58 -4.24 7.14
N ASN A 124 15.64 -4.70 6.48
CA ASN A 124 16.97 -4.12 6.63
C ASN A 124 17.31 -3.28 5.39
N VAL A 125 17.67 -2.02 5.64
CA VAL A 125 18.33 -1.18 4.63
C VAL A 125 19.82 -1.40 4.77
N ARG A 126 20.49 -1.68 3.65
CA ARG A 126 21.93 -1.98 3.61
C ARG A 126 22.71 -0.92 2.84
N SER A 127 24.02 -0.87 3.08
CA SER A 127 24.94 0.05 2.41
C SER A 127 25.13 -0.27 0.92
N SER A 128 24.98 -1.55 0.56
CA SER A 128 25.01 -2.08 -0.80
C SER A 128 24.19 -3.38 -0.87
N PRO A 129 23.89 -3.91 -2.07
CA PRO A 129 23.36 -5.27 -2.21
C PRO A 129 24.20 -6.30 -1.44
N GLY A 130 23.61 -6.94 -0.42
CA GLY A 130 24.30 -7.90 0.45
C GLY A 130 25.29 -7.30 1.46
N GLY A 131 25.50 -5.98 1.46
CA GLY A 131 26.44 -5.28 2.34
C GLY A 131 26.00 -5.17 3.80
N SER A 132 26.69 -4.34 4.59
CA SER A 132 26.37 -4.10 5.99
C SER A 132 24.98 -3.48 6.18
N ILE A 133 24.31 -3.80 7.29
CA ILE A 133 23.01 -3.20 7.65
C ILE A 133 23.26 -1.75 8.10
N LYS A 134 22.62 -0.79 7.44
CA LYS A 134 22.60 0.63 7.87
C LYS A 134 21.54 0.86 8.93
N CYS A 135 20.35 0.31 8.72
CA CYS A 135 19.24 0.41 9.67
C CYS A 135 18.25 -0.75 9.50
N THR A 136 17.35 -0.86 10.48
CA THR A 136 16.21 -1.78 10.43
C THR A 136 14.91 -1.00 10.53
N LEU A 137 14.07 -1.13 9.51
CA LEU A 137 12.71 -0.62 9.46
C LEU A 137 11.83 -1.55 10.31
N LYS A 138 11.37 -1.05 11.46
CA LYS A 138 10.64 -1.85 12.47
C LYS A 138 9.13 -1.93 12.26
N ASN A 139 8.58 -1.06 11.42
CA ASN A 139 7.14 -0.97 11.18
C ASN A 139 6.84 -1.12 9.69
N MET A 140 5.61 -1.55 9.40
CA MET A 140 5.07 -1.51 8.05
C MET A 140 4.97 -0.04 7.62
N GLN A 141 5.58 0.32 6.50
CA GLN A 141 5.62 1.70 6.02
C GLN A 141 5.91 1.74 4.53
N VAL A 142 5.58 2.86 3.90
CA VAL A 142 5.91 3.15 2.51
C VAL A 142 7.28 3.82 2.45
N VAL A 143 8.13 3.34 1.55
CA VAL A 143 9.44 3.93 1.29
C VAL A 143 9.57 4.28 -0.19
N PRO A 144 10.19 5.42 -0.52
CA PRO A 144 10.56 5.72 -1.90
C PRO A 144 11.72 4.81 -2.33
N VAL A 145 11.68 4.36 -3.58
CA VAL A 145 12.74 3.57 -4.20
C VAL A 145 13.06 4.14 -5.59
N TYR A 146 14.30 3.98 -6.05
CA TYR A 146 14.63 4.23 -7.45
C TYR A 146 14.04 3.13 -8.33
N VAL A 147 13.46 3.50 -9.47
CA VAL A 147 12.72 2.55 -10.33
C VAL A 147 13.63 1.54 -11.03
N GLU A 148 14.92 1.81 -11.17
CA GLU A 148 15.89 0.87 -11.74
C GLU A 148 16.53 0.00 -10.64
N PRO A 149 16.12 -1.28 -10.50
CA PRO A 149 16.73 -2.18 -9.53
C PRO A 149 18.12 -2.64 -9.98
N ARG A 150 18.95 -3.01 -9.01
CA ARG A 150 20.20 -3.76 -9.23
C ARG A 150 19.99 -5.21 -8.82
N GLY A 151 19.59 -6.04 -9.78
CA GLY A 151 19.17 -7.41 -9.49
C GLY A 151 17.94 -7.41 -8.58
N ASP A 152 18.05 -8.02 -7.40
CA ASP A 152 16.95 -8.14 -6.44
C ASP A 152 16.88 -7.00 -5.42
N TRP A 153 17.60 -5.91 -5.67
CA TRP A 153 17.75 -4.80 -4.73
C TRP A 153 17.26 -3.48 -5.33
N TYR A 154 16.48 -2.76 -4.54
CA TYR A 154 16.05 -1.41 -4.86
C TYR A 154 16.87 -0.40 -4.06
N SER A 155 17.39 0.62 -4.74
CA SER A 155 17.94 1.79 -4.07
C SER A 155 16.81 2.58 -3.40
N THR A 156 17.02 3.08 -2.19
CA THR A 156 16.01 3.83 -1.40
C THR A 156 16.66 4.94 -0.61
N SER A 157 15.98 6.07 -0.42
CA SER A 157 16.46 7.12 0.49
C SER A 157 16.14 6.84 1.97
N ALA A 158 15.43 5.74 2.27
CA ALA A 158 15.18 5.32 3.63
C ALA A 158 16.51 5.17 4.39
N CYS A 159 16.57 5.73 5.61
CA CYS A 159 17.76 5.73 6.45
C CYS A 159 19.01 6.40 5.84
N GLY A 160 18.82 7.48 5.07
CA GLY A 160 19.92 8.27 4.52
C GLY A 160 20.65 7.52 3.41
N ASP A 161 19.87 7.04 2.44
CA ASP A 161 20.27 6.27 1.26
C ASP A 161 20.76 4.84 1.52
N GLY A 162 20.30 3.88 0.75
CA GLY A 162 20.72 2.49 0.88
C GLY A 162 19.95 1.56 -0.04
N TRP A 163 19.98 0.28 0.29
CA TRP A 163 19.42 -0.78 -0.54
C TRP A 163 18.49 -1.67 0.27
N ILE A 164 17.30 -1.92 -0.28
CA ILE A 164 16.30 -2.83 0.29
C ILE A 164 16.02 -3.98 -0.68
N HIS A 165 15.96 -5.20 -0.15
CA HIS A 165 15.78 -6.39 -0.97
C HIS A 165 14.30 -6.56 -1.35
N LYS A 166 14.03 -7.00 -2.59
CA LYS A 166 12.67 -7.19 -3.11
C LYS A 166 11.80 -8.12 -2.26
N SER A 167 12.38 -9.03 -1.49
CA SER A 167 11.61 -9.94 -0.61
C SER A 167 11.00 -9.23 0.61
N GLN A 168 11.40 -8.00 0.90
CA GLN A 168 10.95 -7.22 2.06
C GLN A 168 9.91 -6.16 1.68
N VAL A 169 9.73 -5.93 0.37
CA VAL A 169 8.93 -4.85 -0.18
C VAL A 169 8.03 -5.34 -1.30
N ARG A 170 6.91 -4.66 -1.49
CA ARG A 170 6.03 -4.84 -2.66
C ARG A 170 5.56 -3.48 -3.14
N ALA A 171 5.14 -3.38 -4.40
CA ALA A 171 4.58 -2.15 -4.93
C ALA A 171 3.46 -1.65 -4.01
N PHE A 172 3.49 -0.36 -3.66
CA PHE A 172 2.40 0.28 -2.94
C PHE A 172 1.46 0.90 -3.98
N ARG A 173 0.18 0.54 -3.92
CA ARG A 173 -0.85 1.11 -4.79
C ARG A 173 -1.84 1.88 -3.92
#